data_AF-A0A7W0QUR5-F1
#
_entry.id   AF-A0A7W0QUR5-F1
#
_cell.length_a   1.000
_cell.length_b   1.000
_cell.length_c   1.000
_cell.angle_alpha   90.00
_cell.angle_beta   90.00
_cell.angle_gamma   90.00
#
_symmetry.space_group_name_H-M   'P 1'
#
loop_
_entity.id
_entity.type
_entity.pdbx_description
1 polymer ?
#
loop_
_entity_poly.entity_id
_entity_poly.type
_entity_poly.pdbx_seq_one_letter_code
_entity_poly.pdbx_strand_id
1 'polypeptide(L)' 'VCGDTIREVSFADNSLQYCPTCQTGGKPLADRRMSKLLR' A
#
# COMPACT_ATOMS: atom_id res chain seq x y z
N VAL A 1 -14.94 7.70 -10.96
CA VAL A 1 -13.87 6.71 -10.64
C VAL A 1 -12.62 7.14 -11.41
N CYS A 2 -11.42 7.15 -10.80
CA CYS A 2 -10.22 7.76 -11.40
C CYS A 2 -9.51 6.94 -12.51
N GLY A 3 -9.95 5.71 -12.78
CA GLY A 3 -9.46 4.90 -13.92
C GLY A 3 -8.05 4.32 -13.77
N ASP A 4 -7.36 4.66 -12.67
CA ASP A 4 -6.00 4.21 -12.40
C ASP A 4 -5.91 2.76 -11.95
N THR A 5 -4.73 2.16 -12.15
CA THR A 5 -4.48 0.78 -11.72
C THR A 5 -4.47 0.68 -10.19
N ILE A 6 -5.35 -0.16 -9.66
CA ILE A 6 -5.38 -0.51 -8.25
C ILE A 6 -4.15 -1.34 -7.91
N ARG A 7 -3.49 -0.98 -6.80
CA ARG A 7 -2.32 -1.67 -6.26
C ARG A 7 -2.69 -2.35 -4.95
N GLU A 8 -1.96 -3.39 -4.60
CA GLU A 8 -2.06 -4.02 -3.28
C GLU A 8 -0.86 -3.63 -2.42
N VAL A 9 -1.08 -3.43 -1.13
CA VAL A 9 -0.03 -3.31 -0.12
C VAL A 9 -0.32 -4.30 1.00
N SER A 10 0.74 -4.83 1.60
CA SER A 10 0.61 -5.66 2.78
C SER A 10 1.38 -5.09 3.97
N PHE A 11 0.72 -5.19 5.11
CA PHE A 11 1.24 -4.83 6.42
C PHE A 11 1.52 -6.11 7.20
N ALA A 12 1.90 -5.95 8.48
CA ALA A 12 2.20 -7.09 9.36
C ALA A 12 1.03 -8.08 9.47
N ASP A 13 -0.20 -7.56 9.59
CA ASP A 13 -1.35 -8.37 9.98
C ASP A 13 -2.45 -8.43 8.90
N ASN A 14 -2.35 -7.61 7.84
CA ASN A 14 -3.38 -7.49 6.80
C ASN A 14 -2.82 -7.01 5.46
N SER A 15 -3.58 -7.23 4.40
CA SER A 15 -3.39 -6.62 3.08
C SER A 15 -4.60 -5.76 2.72
N LEU A 16 -4.38 -4.78 1.85
CA LEU A 16 -5.45 -4.00 1.25
C LEU A 16 -5.11 -3.58 -0.17
N GLN A 17 -6.15 -3.30 -0.93
CA GLN A 17 -6.06 -2.74 -2.27
C GLN A 17 -6.37 -1.24 -2.24
N TYR A 18 -5.59 -0.45 -2.98
CA TYR A 18 -5.67 1.01 -3.00
C TYR A 18 -5.41 1.60 -4.39
N CYS A 19 -5.93 2.79 -4.63
CA CYS A 19 -5.57 3.60 -5.80
C CYS A 19 -4.49 4.62 -5.41
N PRO A 20 -3.28 4.58 -6.01
CA PRO A 20 -2.21 5.50 -5.66
C PRO A 20 -2.58 6.97 -5.90
N THR A 21 -3.21 7.27 -7.03
CA THR A 21 -3.57 8.65 -7.39
C THR A 21 -4.60 9.24 -6.44
N CYS A 22 -5.63 8.45 -6.12
CA CYS A 22 -6.75 8.91 -5.32
C CYS A 22 -6.47 8.86 -3.81
N GLN A 23 -5.59 7.98 -3.31
CA GLN A 23 -5.40 7.79 -1.86
C GLN A 23 -4.06 8.32 -1.33
N THR A 24 -3.02 8.38 -2.16
CA THR A 24 -1.66 8.74 -1.71
C THR A 24 -1.01 9.82 -2.57
N GLY A 25 -1.80 10.51 -3.39
CA GLY A 25 -1.30 11.56 -4.30
C GLY A 25 -0.25 11.04 -5.28
N GLY A 26 -0.38 9.78 -5.71
CA GLY A 26 0.51 9.10 -6.65
C GLY A 26 1.70 8.40 -6.00
N LYS A 27 1.87 8.45 -4.66
CA LYS A 27 3.01 7.84 -3.98
C LYS A 27 2.72 6.38 -3.56
N PRO A 28 3.48 5.36 -4.01
CA PRO A 28 3.24 3.99 -3.59
C PRO A 28 3.42 3.80 -2.07
N LEU A 29 2.52 3.05 -1.44
CA LEU A 29 2.69 2.58 -0.06
C LEU A 29 3.75 1.46 -0.03
N ALA A 30 4.61 1.50 0.99
CA ALA A 30 5.65 0.48 1.19
C ALA A 30 5.10 -0.73 1.95
N ASP A 31 5.48 -1.93 1.52
CA ASP A 31 5.20 -3.16 2.27
C ASP A 31 5.91 -3.12 3.64
N ARG A 32 5.17 -3.50 4.68
CA ARG A 32 5.64 -3.46 6.06
C ARG A 32 5.47 -4.80 6.78
N ARG A 33 5.37 -5.91 6.03
CA ARG A 33 5.26 -7.26 6.61
C ARG A 33 6.42 -7.59 7.56
N MET A 34 7.61 -7.08 7.27
CA MET A 34 8.86 -7.38 8.01
C MET A 34 9.35 -6.25 8.93
N SER A 35 8.56 -5.20 9.18
CA SER A 35 9.02 -4.04 9.96
C SER A 35 9.39 -4.35 11.42
N LYS A 36 9.03 -5.52 11.95
CA LYS A 36 9.38 -5.98 13.31
C LYS A 36 10.73 -6.69 13.43
N LEU A 37 11.46 -6.91 12.32
CA LEU A 37 12.72 -7.68 12.31
C LEU A 37 13.98 -6.86 12.64
N LEU A 38 13.86 -5.54 12.84
CA LEU A 38 14.99 -4.67 13.19
C LEU A 38 14.75 -4.04 14.57
N ARG A 39 15.14 -4.74 15.63
CA ARG A 39 15.36 -4.17 16.96
C ARG A 39 16.65 -4.74 17.54
#